data_AF-A0A7C3LIX5-F1
#
_entry.id   AF-A0A7C3LIX5-F1
#
_cell.length_a   1.000
_cell.length_b   1.000
_cell.length_c   1.000
_cell.angle_alpha   90.00
_cell.angle_beta   90.00
_cell.angle_gamma   90.00
#
_symmetry.space_group_name_H-M   'P 1'
#
loop_
_entity.id
_entity.type
_entity.pdbx_description
1 polymer ?
#
loop_
_entity_poly.entity_id
_entity_poly.type
_entity_poly.pdbx_seq_one_letter_code
_entity_poly.pdbx_strand_id
1 'polypeptide(L)'
;MNIPAFRSFRHRNYRLFFWGQLGSLTGTWMQSTAQGWLVYRLTGSSFWLGLVSFCALLPVLLFSLAGGALADRFPKRAILLAVQTAAMIQAA
;
A
#
# COMPACT_ATOMS: atom_id res chain seq x y z
N MET A 1 29.75 -0.47 -15.96
CA MET A 1 28.57 -1.35 -15.80
C MET A 1 27.31 -0.50 -15.95
N ASN A 2 26.87 -0.28 -17.19
CA ASN A 2 25.80 0.68 -17.50
C ASN A 2 24.46 -0.06 -17.63
N ILE A 3 23.94 -0.50 -16.48
CA ILE A 3 22.63 -1.17 -16.42
C ILE A 3 21.59 -0.04 -16.36
N PRO A 4 20.70 0.12 -17.35
CA PRO A 4 19.77 1.25 -17.45
C PRO A 4 18.89 1.43 -16.20
N ALA A 5 18.71 0.38 -15.39
CA ALA A 5 17.99 0.39 -14.12
C ALA A 5 18.56 1.37 -13.06
N PHE A 6 19.88 1.57 -13.00
CA PHE A 6 20.50 2.44 -11.98
C PHE A 6 20.53 3.93 -12.36
N ARG A 7 20.12 4.28 -13.58
CA ARG A 7 20.11 5.67 -14.05
C ARG A 7 19.10 6.53 -13.28
N SER A 8 17.98 5.95 -12.86
CA SER A 8 16.93 6.62 -12.08
C SER A 8 17.40 7.07 -10.68
N PHE A 9 18.40 6.39 -10.10
CA PHE A 9 18.98 6.76 -8.80
C PHE A 9 19.87 8.01 -8.83
N ARG A 10 20.21 8.55 -10.02
CA ARG A 10 20.91 9.85 -10.11
C ARG A 10 20.02 11.02 -9.70
N HIS A 11 18.69 10.86 -9.72
CA HIS A 11 17.76 11.88 -9.26
C HIS A 11 17.52 11.75 -7.75
N ARG A 12 17.96 12.76 -6.98
CA ARG A 12 17.82 12.80 -5.52
C ARG A 12 16.38 12.56 -5.04
N ASN A 13 15.40 13.14 -5.74
CA ASN A 13 13.98 12.97 -5.43
C ASN A 13 13.51 11.53 -5.62
N TYR A 14 13.97 10.84 -6.67
CA TYR A 14 13.64 9.44 -6.91
C TYR A 14 14.27 8.53 -5.85
N ARG A 15 15.52 8.81 -5.44
CA ARG A 15 16.19 8.04 -4.39
C ARG A 15 15.49 8.16 -3.03
N LEU A 16 15.08 9.38 -2.64
CA LEU A 16 14.29 9.61 -1.43
C LEU A 16 12.94 8.88 -1.48
N PHE A 17 12.23 8.98 -2.60
CA PHE A 17 10.98 8.27 -2.80
C PHE A 17 11.17 6.75 -2.73
N PHE A 18 12.20 6.21 -3.38
CA PHE A 18 12.47 4.77 -3.41
C PHE A 18 12.74 4.20 -2.03
N TRP A 19 13.63 4.83 -1.25
CA TRP A 19 13.92 4.36 0.11
C TRP A 19 12.74 4.54 1.07
N GLY A 20 11.99 5.64 0.94
CA GLY A 20 10.75 5.85 1.70
C GLY A 20 9.70 4.79 1.38
N GLN A 21 9.49 4.51 0.08
CA GLN A 21 8.57 3.48 -0.37
C GLN A 21 8.99 2.09 0.08
N LEU A 22 10.29 1.74 0.02
CA LEU A 22 10.77 0.46 0.53
C LEU A 22 10.37 0.26 2.00
N GLY A 23 10.67 1.24 2.86
CA GLY A 23 10.29 1.17 4.27
C GLY A 23 8.77 1.07 4.48
N SER A 24 8.00 1.90 3.77
CA SER A 24 6.54 1.88 3.86
C SER A 24 5.95 0.54 3.42
N LEU A 25 6.37 -0.01 2.27
CA LEU A 25 5.88 -1.28 1.77
C LEU A 25 6.21 -2.42 2.74
N THR A 26 7.44 -2.48 3.25
CA THR A 26 7.81 -3.49 4.25
C THR A 26 6.94 -3.39 5.50
N GLY A 27 6.70 -2.17 6.00
CA GLY A 27 5.79 -1.94 7.13
C GLY A 27 4.36 -2.40 6.85
N THR A 28 3.81 -2.08 5.67
CA THR A 28 2.46 -2.51 5.27
C THR A 28 2.35 -4.03 5.22
N TRP A 29 3.32 -4.72 4.62
CA TRP A 29 3.33 -6.18 4.59
C TRP A 29 3.41 -6.80 5.98
N MET A 30 4.26 -6.25 6.84
CA MET A 30 4.37 -6.69 8.23
C MET A 30 3.05 -6.48 9.00
N GLN A 31 2.38 -5.33 8.80
CA GLN A 31 1.06 -5.05 9.37
C GLN A 31 0.01 -6.05 8.88
N SER A 32 -0.05 -6.32 7.58
CA SER A 32 -1.00 -7.30 7.02
C SER A 32 -0.77 -8.71 7.56
N THR A 33 0.49 -9.16 7.65
CA THR A 33 0.81 -10.48 8.23
C THR A 33 0.46 -10.54 9.72
N ALA A 34 0.80 -9.50 10.49
CA ALA A 34 0.48 -9.44 11.92
C ALA A 34 -1.03 -9.43 12.17
N GLN A 35 -1.79 -8.69 11.37
CA GLN A 35 -3.24 -8.63 11.46
C GLN A 35 -3.88 -9.99 11.13
N GLY A 36 -3.43 -10.66 10.08
CA GLY A 36 -3.89 -12.01 9.76
C GLY A 36 -3.58 -13.00 10.89
N TRP A 37 -2.36 -12.95 11.43
CA TRP A 37 -1.97 -13.81 12.54
C TRP A 37 -2.76 -13.52 13.83
N LEU A 38 -3.09 -12.26 14.11
CA LEU A 38 -3.94 -11.87 15.24
C LEU A 38 -5.37 -12.43 15.12
N VAL A 39 -5.98 -12.31 13.93
CA VAL A 39 -7.30 -12.90 13.66
C VAL A 39 -7.24 -14.42 13.85
N TYR A 40 -6.20 -15.08 13.33
CA TYR A 40 -6.03 -16.52 13.53
C TYR A 40 -5.90 -16.89 15.01
N ARG A 41 -5.09 -16.15 15.79
CA ARG A 41 -4.93 -16.34 17.24
C ARG A 41 -6.24 -16.16 18.01
N LEU A 42 -7.05 -15.17 17.65
CA LEU A 42 -8.29 -14.85 18.35
C LEU A 42 -9.44 -15.81 17.99
N THR A 43 -9.48 -16.32 16.76
CA THR A 43 -10.63 -17.11 16.30
C THR A 43 -10.34 -18.60 16.15
N GLY A 44 -9.07 -19.02 16.05
CA GLY A 44 -8.67 -20.42 15.92
C GLY A 44 -9.14 -21.12 14.63
N SER A 45 -9.81 -20.40 13.73
CA SER A 45 -10.47 -20.95 12.53
C SER A 45 -10.09 -20.15 11.29
N SER A 46 -9.67 -20.87 10.25
CA SER A 46 -9.29 -20.30 8.94
C SER A 46 -10.44 -19.59 8.21
N PHE A 47 -11.69 -19.84 8.59
CA PHE A 47 -12.86 -19.20 7.98
C PHE A 47 -12.90 -17.70 8.23
N TRP A 48 -12.64 -17.26 9.47
CA TRP A 48 -12.65 -15.85 9.84
C TRP A 48 -11.48 -15.08 9.24
N LEU A 49 -10.33 -15.74 9.07
CA LEU A 49 -9.22 -15.20 8.31
C LEU A 49 -9.61 -14.90 6.85
N GLY A 50 -10.33 -15.84 6.22
CA GLY A 50 -10.86 -15.69 4.87
C GLY A 50 -11.87 -14.56 4.75
N LEU A 51 -12.78 -14.44 5.73
CA LEU A 51 -13.79 -13.37 5.75
C LEU A 51 -13.16 -11.98 5.91
N VAL A 52 -12.18 -11.82 6.82
CA VAL A 52 -11.47 -10.55 7.00
C VAL A 52 -10.69 -10.18 5.74
N SER A 53 -10.04 -11.15 5.10
CA SER A 53 -9.33 -10.93 3.83
C SER A 53 -10.29 -10.52 2.71
N PHE A 54 -11.47 -11.13 2.64
CA PHE A 54 -12.51 -10.77 1.69
C PHE A 54 -13.01 -9.34 1.92
N CYS A 55 -13.30 -8.96 3.16
CA CYS A 55 -13.68 -7.59 3.51
C CYS A 55 -12.58 -6.56 3.23
N ALA A 56 -11.30 -6.95 3.22
CA ALA A 56 -10.20 -6.06 2.82
C ALA A 56 -10.12 -5.87 1.30
N LEU A 57 -10.51 -6.89 0.51
CA LEU A 57 -10.49 -6.86 -0.97
C LEU A 57 -11.76 -6.23 -1.58
N LEU A 58 -12.91 -6.34 -0.90
CA LEU A 58 -14.19 -5.83 -1.38
C LEU A 58 -14.15 -4.32 -1.75
N PRO A 59 -13.59 -3.43 -0.92
CA PRO A 59 -13.52 -2.00 -1.24
C PRO A 59 -12.63 -1.75 -2.46
N VAL A 60 -11.53 -2.48 -2.59
CA VAL A 60 -10.64 -2.37 -3.75
C VAL A 60 -11.41 -2.71 -5.03
N LEU A 61 -12.21 -3.77 -5.00
CA LEU A 61 -13.00 -4.17 -6.15
C LEU A 61 -14.04 -3.10 -6.53
N LEU A 62 -14.78 -2.59 -5.54
CA LEU A 62 -15.82 -1.57 -5.76
C LEU A 62 -15.27 -0.22 -6.19
N PHE A 63 -14.14 0.21 -5.61
CA PHE A 63 -13.57 1.54 -5.82
C PHE A 63 -12.41 1.57 -6.82
N SER A 64 -11.96 0.44 -7.36
CA SER A 64 -10.85 0.38 -8.34
C SER A 64 -11.09 1.27 -9.56
N LEU A 65 -12.29 1.19 -10.15
CA LEU A 65 -12.65 1.96 -11.35
C LEU A 65 -12.75 3.45 -11.05
N ALA A 66 -13.40 3.81 -9.94
CA ALA A 66 -13.54 5.19 -9.49
C ALA A 66 -12.18 5.80 -9.13
N GLY A 67 -11.33 5.03 -8.45
CA GLY A 67 -9.96 5.41 -8.10
C GLY A 67 -9.09 5.64 -9.34
N GLY A 68 -9.22 4.80 -10.37
CA GLY A 68 -8.55 4.97 -11.66
C GLY A 68 -8.99 6.26 -12.37
N ALA A 69 -10.30 6.51 -12.46
CA ALA A 69 -10.83 7.73 -13.04
C ALA A 69 -10.38 9.00 -12.29
N LEU A 70 -10.25 8.92 -10.96
CA LEU A 70 -9.69 10.00 -10.14
C LEU A 70 -8.18 10.17 -10.40
N ALA A 71 -7.43 9.07 -10.53
CA ALA A 71 -6.00 9.08 -10.80
C ALA A 71 -5.65 9.77 -12.13
N ASP A 72 -6.52 9.64 -13.13
CA ASP A 72 -6.33 10.25 -14.45
C ASP A 72 -6.71 11.73 -14.49
N ARG A 73 -7.63 12.18 -13.62
CA ARG A 73 -8.13 13.56 -13.59
C ARG A 73 -7.28 14.52 -12.75
N PHE A 74 -6.59 14.03 -11.72
CA PHE A 74 -5.89 14.88 -10.76
C PHE A 74 -4.36 14.81 -10.92
N PRO A 75 -3.62 15.85 -10.49
CA PRO A 75 -2.16 15.83 -10.54
C PRO A 75 -1.60 14.72 -9.64
N LYS A 76 -0.84 13.79 -10.23
CA LYS A 76 -0.28 12.59 -9.58
C LYS A 76 0.37 12.84 -8.22
N ARG A 77 1.08 13.97 -8.07
CA ARG A 77 1.75 14.34 -6.80
C ARG A 77 0.76 14.65 -5.69
N ALA A 78 -0.36 15.32 -5.98
CA ALA A 78 -1.37 15.64 -4.97
C ALA A 78 -2.10 14.39 -4.50
N ILE A 79 -2.46 13.50 -5.44
CA ILE A 79 -3.08 12.21 -5.13
C ILE A 79 -2.15 11.37 -4.26
N LEU A 80 -0.88 11.24 -4.64
CA LEU A 80 0.10 10.49 -3.87
C LEU A 80 0.24 11.03 -2.44
N LEU A 81 0.32 12.35 -2.27
CA LEU A 81 0.39 12.94 -0.93
C LEU A 81 -0.86 12.64 -0.11
N ALA A 82 -2.05 12.81 -0.68
CA ALA A 82 -3.32 12.55 0.01
C ALA A 82 -3.46 11.08 0.43
N VAL A 83 -3.14 10.15 -0.47
CA VAL A 83 -3.18 8.70 -0.19
C VAL A 83 -2.17 8.33 0.89
N GLN A 84 -0.93 8.84 0.79
CA GLN A 84 0.11 8.55 1.78
C GLN A 84 -0.26 9.11 3.16
N THR A 85 -0.87 10.29 3.25
CA THR A 85 -1.35 10.84 4.53
C THR A 85 -2.51 10.03 5.09
N ALA A 86 -3.46 9.60 4.25
CA ALA A 86 -4.57 8.76 4.69
C ALA A 86 -4.07 7.41 5.22
N ALA A 87 -3.10 6.80 4.55
CA ALA A 87 -2.47 5.56 5.00
C ALA A 87 -1.76 5.72 6.35
N MET A 88 -1.06 6.84 6.58
CA MET A 88 -0.46 7.11 7.89
C MET A 88 -1.51 7.26 9.00
N ILE A 89 -2.64 7.92 8.72
CA ILE A 89 -3.74 8.04 9.69
C ILE A 89 -4.35 6.66 10.00
N GLN A 90 -4.49 5.80 9.00
CA GLN A 90 -5.03 4.44 9.17
C GLN A 90 -4.09 3.52 9.97
N ALA A 91 -2.80 3.83 9.99
CA ALA A 91 -1.78 3.05 10.71
C ALA A 91 -1.51 3.56 12.13
N ALA A 92 -1.92 4.78 12.46
CA ALA A 92 -1.84 5.37 13.81
C ALA A 92 -2.94 4.82 14.72
#